data_AF-A0A345UHX9-F1
#
_entry.id   AF-A0A345UHX9-F1
#
_cell.length_a   1.000
_cell.length_b   1.000
_cell.length_c   1.000
_cell.angle_alpha   90.00
_cell.angle_beta   90.00
_cell.angle_gamma   90.00
#
_symmetry.space_group_name_H-M   'P 1'
#
loop_
_entity.id
_entity.type
_entity.pdbx_description
1 polymer ?
#
loop_
_entity_poly.entity_id
_entity_poly.type
_entity_poly.pdbx_seq_one_letter_code
_entity_poly.pdbx_strand_id
1 'polypeptide(L)' 'MIFLNIFILLVIFISGSWLANVLMRRYGYPVPRSLRTREDKLLFLMKLVLFSLLTSLMLAALLIFGIDPLNLMGRSGVV' A
#
# COMPACT_ATOMS: atom_id res chain seq x y z
N MET A 1 16.17 15.36 -2.92
CA MET A 1 14.70 15.32 -3.19
C MET A 1 14.25 13.90 -3.49
N ILE A 2 14.79 13.22 -4.50
CA ILE A 2 14.46 11.81 -4.85
C ILE A 2 14.45 10.84 -3.65
N PHE A 3 15.47 10.89 -2.79
CA PHE A 3 15.54 10.04 -1.59
C PHE A 3 14.38 10.23 -0.60
N LEU A 4 13.91 11.47 -0.41
CA LEU A 4 12.76 11.76 0.47
C LEU A 4 11.47 11.15 -0.10
N ASN A 5 11.36 11.09 -1.42
CA ASN A 5 10.16 10.63 -2.13
C ASN A 5 10.06 9.11 -2.10
N ILE A 6 11.19 8.45 -2.35
CA ILE A 6 11.32 7.01 -2.17
C ILE A 6 11.02 6.64 -0.71
N PHE A 7 11.50 7.43 0.25
CA PHE A 7 11.21 7.21 1.67
C PHE A 7 9.71 7.33 1.99
N ILE A 8 9.02 8.38 1.51
CA ILE A 8 7.58 8.55 1.72
C ILE A 8 6.80 7.38 1.08
N LEU A 9 7.11 7.00 -0.15
CA LEU A 9 6.48 5.86 -0.81
C LEU A 9 6.72 4.54 -0.06
N LEU A 10 7.93 4.35 0.48
CA LEU A 10 8.27 3.19 1.29
C LEU A 10 7.49 3.17 2.61
N VAL A 11 7.30 4.32 3.25
CA VAL A 11 6.46 4.44 4.46
C VAL A 11 5.01 4.08 4.13
N ILE A 12 4.43 4.61 3.05
CA ILE A 12 3.07 4.26 2.61
C ILE A 12 2.96 2.75 2.34
N PHE A 13 3.96 2.18 1.68
CA PHE A 13 3.99 0.75 1.36
C PHE A 13 4.03 -0.13 2.62
N ILE A 14 4.94 0.17 3.56
CA ILE A 14 5.09 -0.59 4.81
C ILE A 14 3.84 -0.43 5.67
N SER A 15 3.35 0.81 5.83
CA SER A 15 2.16 1.09 6.64
C SER A 15 0.91 0.47 6.04
N GLY A 16 0.69 0.57 4.72
CA GLY A 16 -0.42 -0.08 4.03
C GLY A 16 -0.40 -1.60 4.17
N SER A 17 0.77 -2.22 4.03
CA SER A 17 0.94 -3.67 4.20
C SER A 17 0.69 -4.13 5.63
N TRP A 18 1.17 -3.36 6.61
CA TRP A 18 0.92 -3.62 8.02
C TRP A 18 -0.56 -3.45 8.37
N LEU A 19 -1.19 -2.37 7.90
CA LEU A 19 -2.60 -2.08 8.15
C LEU A 19 -3.50 -3.14 7.52
N ALA A 20 -3.19 -3.61 6.31
CA ALA A 20 -3.89 -4.72 5.66
C ALA A 20 -3.85 -5.99 6.51
N ASN A 21 -2.68 -6.35 7.05
CA ASN A 21 -2.55 -7.48 7.97
C ASN A 21 -3.38 -7.31 9.25
N VAL A 22 -3.41 -6.12 9.83
CA VAL A 22 -4.19 -5.82 11.05
C VAL A 22 -5.69 -5.93 10.77
N LEU A 23 -6.16 -5.38 9.65
CA LEU A 23 -7.56 -5.44 9.23
C LEU A 23 -8.01 -6.88 8.98
N MET A 24 -7.21 -7.69 8.28
CA MET A 24 -7.52 -9.12 8.09
C MET A 24 -7.69 -9.85 9.43
N ARG A 25 -6.77 -9.62 10.38
CA ARG A 25 -6.88 -10.21 11.73
C ARG A 25 -8.11 -9.72 12.48
N ARG A 26 -8.44 -8.42 12.36
CA ARG A 26 -9.61 -7.81 13.02
C ARG A 26 -10.93 -8.38 12.50
N TYR A 27 -11.00 -8.70 11.21
CA TYR A 27 -12.18 -9.32 10.60
C TYR A 27 -12.17 -10.86 10.66
N GLY A 28 -11.25 -11.47 11.42
CA GLY A 28 -11.22 -12.91 11.65
C GLY A 28 -10.64 -13.75 10.51
N TYR A 29 -10.01 -13.13 9.52
CA TYR A 29 -9.37 -13.85 8.41
C TYR A 29 -7.94 -14.27 8.78
N PRO A 30 -7.58 -15.57 8.65
CA PRO A 30 -6.23 -16.02 8.91
C PRO A 30 -5.27 -15.40 7.89
N VAL A 31 -4.14 -14.91 8.37
CA VAL A 31 -3.10 -14.34 7.48
C VAL A 31 -2.47 -15.49 6.70
N PRO A 32 -2.44 -15.44 5.36
CA PRO A 32 -1.89 -16.52 4.54
C PRO A 32 -0.39 -16.66 4.83
N ARG A 33 0.01 -17.81 5.42
CA ARG A 33 1.42 -18.14 5.71
C ARG A 33 2.03 -19.03 4.63
N SER A 34 1.20 -19.76 3.89
CA SER A 34 1.60 -20.66 2.81
C SER A 34 0.54 -20.65 1.71
N LEU A 35 0.94 -20.74 0.43
CA LEU A 35 0.02 -20.76 -0.72
C LEU A 35 -0.34 -22.19 -1.17
N ARG A 36 -0.53 -23.11 -0.21
CA ARG A 36 -0.72 -24.53 -0.52
C ARG A 36 -2.15 -24.84 -0.95
N THR A 37 -3.14 -24.28 -0.28
CA THR A 37 -4.56 -24.56 -0.55
C THR A 37 -5.20 -23.51 -1.47
N ARG A 38 -6.36 -23.82 -2.06
CA ARG A 38 -7.15 -22.83 -2.82
C ARG A 38 -7.63 -21.69 -1.93
N GLU A 39 -7.97 -22.00 -0.67
CA GLU A 39 -8.39 -21.03 0.33
C GLU A 39 -7.27 -20.05 0.67
N ASP A 40 -6.04 -20.53 0.83
CA ASP A 40 -4.86 -19.67 1.07
C ASP A 40 -4.63 -18.67 -0.07
N LYS A 41 -4.84 -19.10 -1.32
CA LYS A 41 -4.71 -18.22 -2.49
C LYS A 41 -5.78 -17.13 -2.50
N LEU A 42 -7.00 -17.47 -2.07
CA LEU A 42 -8.11 -16.53 -1.96
C LEU A 42 -7.86 -15.51 -0.84
N LEU A 43 -7.35 -15.95 0.31
CA LEU A 43 -6.92 -15.07 1.40
C LEU A 43 -5.77 -14.14 1.00
N PHE A 44 -4.83 -14.64 0.20
CA PHE A 44 -3.75 -13.82 -0.36
C PHE A 44 -4.26 -12.77 -1.35
N LEU A 45 -5.17 -13.16 -2.24
CA LEU A 45 -5.83 -12.21 -3.15
C LEU A 45 -6.57 -11.13 -2.35
N MET A 46 -7.31 -11.52 -1.32
CA MET A 46 -8.03 -10.58 -0.47
C MET A 46 -7.07 -9.61 0.24
N LYS A 47 -5.92 -10.09 0.70
CA LYS A 47 -4.87 -9.24 1.27
C LYS A 47 -4.34 -8.23 0.24
N LEU A 48 -4.11 -8.66 -1.00
CA LEU A 48 -3.64 -7.80 -2.09
C LEU A 48 -4.67 -6.72 -2.44
N VAL A 49 -5.95 -7.08 -2.53
CA VAL A 49 -7.03 -6.12 -2.78
C VAL A 49 -7.12 -5.11 -1.65
N LEU A 50 -7.08 -5.56 -0.40
CA LEU A 50 -7.12 -4.70 0.76
C LEU A 50 -5.90 -3.76 0.82
N PHE A 51 -4.71 -4.29 0.56
CA PHE A 51 -3.48 -3.52 0.47
C PHE A 51 -3.56 -2.44 -0.62
N SER A 52 -4.07 -2.79 -1.80
CA SER A 52 -4.25 -1.84 -2.91
C SER A 52 -5.22 -0.72 -2.54
N LEU A 53 -6.38 -1.06 -1.95
CA LEU A 53 -7.37 -0.07 -1.49
C LEU A 53 -6.78 0.89 -0.46
N LEU A 54 -6.07 0.37 0.53
CA LEU A 54 -5.43 1.19 1.56
C LEU A 54 -4.34 2.09 0.98
N THR A 55 -3.53 1.56 0.08
CA THR A 55 -2.47 2.33 -0.59
C THR A 55 -3.08 3.48 -1.40
N SER A 56 -4.14 3.22 -2.16
CA SER A 56 -4.88 4.24 -2.91
C SER A 56 -5.49 5.31 -1.99
N LEU A 57 -6.06 4.93 -0.84
CA LEU A 57 -6.59 5.88 0.14
C LEU A 57 -5.49 6.74 0.75
N MET A 58 -4.33 6.17 1.07
CA MET A 58 -3.19 6.92 1.62
C MET A 58 -2.61 7.88 0.59
N LEU A 59 -2.51 7.48 -0.68
CA LEU A 59 -2.10 8.38 -1.77
C LEU A 59 -3.11 9.51 -1.99
N ALA A 60 -4.41 9.20 -1.94
CA ALA A 60 -5.47 10.20 -2.03
C ALA A 60 -5.42 11.19 -0.84
N ALA A 61 -5.16 10.70 0.37
CA ALA A 61 -4.99 11.55 1.54
C ALA A 61 -3.81 12.52 1.35
N LEU A 62 -2.66 12.05 0.86
CA LEU A 62 -1.51 12.92 0.58
C LEU A 62 -1.86 14.04 -0.42
N LEU A 63 -2.60 13.72 -1.48
CA LEU A 63 -3.08 14.71 -2.44
C LEU A 63 -3.98 15.76 -1.78
N ILE A 64 -4.89 15.35 -0.88
CA ILE A 64 -5.75 16.27 -0.13
C ILE A 64 -4.92 17.20 0.77
N PHE A 65 -3.83 16.70 1.36
CA PHE A 65 -2.89 17.51 2.15
C PHE A 65 -1.93 18.36 1.28
N GLY A 66 -2.11 18.39 -0.04
CA GLY A 66 -1.29 19.17 -0.96
C GLY A 66 0.09 18.57 -1.24
N ILE A 67 0.32 17.31 -0.83
CA ILE A 67 1.55 16.57 -1.12
C ILE A 67 1.29 15.75 -2.38
N ASP A 68 1.87 16.17 -3.50
CA ASP A 68 1.75 15.42 -4.76
C ASP A 68 2.92 14.40 -4.89
N PRO A 69 2.65 13.09 -4.69
CA PRO A 69 3.68 12.06 -4.76
C PRO A 69 4.29 11.94 -6.17
N LEU A 70 3.61 12.36 -7.23
CA LEU A 70 4.11 12.33 -8.61
C LEU A 70 5.02 13.52 -8.92
N ASN A 71 4.65 14.72 -8.49
CA ASN A 71 5.54 15.90 -8.61
C ASN A 71 6.82 15.77 -7.78
N LEU A 72 6.76 14.99 -6.71
CA LEU A 72 7.94 14.61 -5.94
C LEU A 72 8.88 13.71 -6.74
N MET A 73 8.38 12.76 -7.54
CA MET A 73 9.21 11.78 -8.26
C MET A 73 10.02 12.35 -9.44
N GLY A 74 9.75 13.60 -9.84
CA GLY A 74 10.61 14.38 -10.71
C GLY A 74 9.89 15.00 -11.90
N ARG A 75 9.87 16.33 -11.97
CA ARG A 75 10.01 17.02 -13.26
C ARG A 75 11.44 16.78 -13.75
N SER A 76 11.69 15.63 -14.36
CA SER A 76 12.92 15.35 -15.12
C SER A 76 12.57 15.11 -16.60
N GLY A 77 11.71 15.96 -17.16
CA GLY A 77 11.33 15.91 -18.56
C GLY A 77 10.54 17.15 -18.96
N VAL A 78 10.99 17.78 -20.03
CA VAL A 78 10.43 18.96 -20.73
C VAL A 78 10.79 20.33 -20.13
N VAL A 79 12.06 20.70 -20.30
CA VAL A 79 12.44 22.01 -20.87
C VAL A 79 13.19 21.73 -22.17
#